data_AF-A0A517I7I2-F1
#
_entry.id   AF-A0A517I7I2-F1
#
_cell.length_a   1.000
_cell.length_b   1.000
_cell.length_c   1.000
_cell.angle_alpha   90.00
_cell.angle_beta   90.00
_cell.angle_gamma   90.00
#
_symmetry.space_group_name_H-M   'P 1'
#
loop_
_entity.id
_entity.type
_entity.pdbx_description
1 polymer ?
#
loop_
_entity_poly.entity_id
_entity_poly.type
_entity_poly.pdbx_seq_one_letter_code
_entity_poly.pdbx_strand_id
1 'polypeptide(L)' 'MKTTSSPKDPLDKEWIDLIFTARKMGISIEEIRFFLVNAPLSLEEEKNDYNRTSCRVPY' A
#
# COMPACT_ATOMS: atom_id res chain seq x y z
N MET A 1 30.65 12.94 23.48
CA MET A 1 29.34 12.99 22.80
C MET A 1 28.68 11.64 23.01
N LYS A 2 27.56 11.57 23.75
CA LYS A 2 26.82 10.31 23.98
C LYS A 2 25.75 10.24 22.89
N THR A 3 25.95 9.42 21.86
CA THR A 3 24.91 9.12 20.88
C THR A 3 23.87 8.22 21.54
N THR A 4 22.71 8.78 21.88
CA THR A 4 21.56 8.00 22.30
C THR A 4 21.08 7.19 21.10
N SER A 5 21.40 5.90 21.07
CA SER A 5 20.84 4.95 20.11
C SER A 5 19.34 4.90 20.32
N SER A 6 18.56 5.54 19.46
CA SER A 6 17.10 5.36 19.45
C SER A 6 16.79 3.86 19.34
N PRO A 7 15.73 3.38 20.02
CA PRO A 7 15.28 2.02 19.83
C PRO A 7 14.91 1.88 18.35
N LYS A 8 15.58 0.97 17.65
CA LYS A 8 15.15 0.56 16.31
C LYS A 8 13.82 -0.13 16.53
N ASP A 9 12.72 0.58 16.30
CA ASP A 9 11.40 -0.04 16.30
C ASP A 9 11.47 -1.28 15.40
N PRO A 10 10.97 -2.43 15.89
CA PRO A 10 11.00 -3.65 15.11
C PRO A 10 10.21 -3.42 13.82
N LEU A 11 10.85 -3.70 12.69
CA LEU A 11 10.18 -3.63 11.39
C LEU A 11 9.02 -4.62 11.38
N ASP A 12 7.86 -4.16 10.90
CA ASP A 12 6.65 -4.98 10.87
C ASP A 12 6.86 -6.23 10.00
N LYS A 13 6.32 -7.36 10.46
CA LYS A 13 6.41 -8.64 9.75
C LYS A 13 5.69 -8.58 8.41
N GLU A 14 4.57 -7.86 8.34
CA GLU A 14 3.81 -7.72 7.09
C GLU A 14 4.61 -6.98 6.02
N TRP A 15 5.32 -5.91 6.41
CA TRP A 15 6.20 -5.18 5.52
C TRP A 15 7.38 -6.04 5.05
N ILE A 16 7.94 -6.86 5.93
CA ILE A 16 9.01 -7.79 5.57
C ILE A 16 8.52 -8.79 4.51
N ASP A 17 7.38 -9.44 4.74
CA ASP A 17 6.81 -10.42 3.83
C ASP A 17 6.42 -9.81 2.48
N LEU A 18 5.89 -8.58 2.49
CA LEU A 18 5.57 -7.84 1.27
C LEU A 18 6.82 -7.57 0.41
N ILE A 19 7.91 -7.10 1.02
CA ILE A 19 9.18 -6.85 0.32
C ILE A 19 9.77 -8.15 -0.22
N PHE A 20 9.72 -9.24 0.55
CA PHE A 20 10.18 -10.55 0.06
C PHE A 20 9.35 -11.04 -1.12
N THR A 21 8.04 -10.83 -1.10
CA THR A 21 7.14 -11.20 -2.19
C THR A 21 7.44 -10.39 -3.45
N ALA A 22 7.59 -9.07 -3.33
CA ALA A 22 7.96 -8.19 -4.44
C ALA A 22 9.28 -8.63 -5.09
N ARG A 23 10.29 -8.99 -4.28
CA ARG A 23 11.57 -9.51 -4.79
C ARG A 23 11.42 -10.84 -5.51
N LYS A 24 10.57 -11.76 -5.02
CA LYS A 24 10.28 -13.03 -5.71
C LYS A 24 9.58 -12.82 -7.06
N MET A 25 8.82 -11.74 -7.19
CA MET A 25 8.18 -11.33 -8.44
C MET A 25 9.14 -10.59 -9.39
N GLY A 26 10.41 -10.40 -9.00
CA GLY A 26 11.41 -9.71 -9.82
C GLY A 26 11.37 -8.19 -9.73
N ILE A 27 10.62 -7.62 -8.79
CA ILE A 27 10.58 -6.17 -8.56
C ILE A 27 11.88 -5.75 -7.87
N SER A 28 12.57 -4.78 -8.46
CA SER A 28 13.81 -4.23 -7.93
C SER A 28 13.57 -3.35 -6.71
N ILE A 29 14.60 -3.18 -5.88
CA ILE A 29 14.49 -2.31 -4.71
C ILE A 29 14.34 -0.85 -5.13
N GLU A 30 14.91 -0.47 -6.28
CA GLU A 30 14.78 0.85 -6.88
C GLU A 30 13.32 1.15 -7.26
N GLU A 31 12.62 0.19 -7.85
CA GLU A 31 11.18 0.32 -8.17
C GLU A 31 10.33 0.44 -6.90
N ILE A 32 10.61 -0.36 -5.88
CA ILE A 32 9.93 -0.27 -4.58
C ILE A 32 10.12 1.12 -3.97
N ARG A 33 11.36 1.64 -3.98
CA ARG A 33 11.67 2.98 -3.46
C ARG A 33 11.00 4.06 -4.29
N PHE A 34 11.03 3.94 -5.61
CA PHE A 34 10.37 4.86 -6.53
C PHE A 34 8.87 4.91 -6.25
N PHE A 35 8.23 3.75 -6.06
CA PHE A 35 6.82 3.66 -5.70
C PHE A 35 6.55 4.31 -4.34
N LEU A 36 7.30 3.98 -3.30
CA LEU A 36 7.06 4.55 -1.96
C LEU A 36 7.25 6.07 -1.90
N VAL A 37 8.14 6.63 -2.72
CA VAL A 37 8.42 8.08 -2.76
C VAL A 37 7.45 8.84 -3.67
N ASN A 38 7.07 8.24 -4.80
CA ASN A 38 6.31 8.92 -5.85
C ASN A 38 4.87 8.43 -6.02
N ALA A 39 4.43 7.42 -5.25
CA ALA A 39 3.05 6.96 -5.32
C ALA A 39 2.13 8.14 -5.01
N PRO A 40 1.28 8.57 -5.96
CA PRO A 40 0.22 9.49 -5.64
C PRO A 40 -0.66 8.80 -4.58
N LEU A 41 -1.06 9.52 -3.54
CA LEU A 41 -1.97 9.06 -2.49
C LEU A 41 -3.41 8.78 -3.02
N SER A 42 -3.54 8.32 -4.26
CA SER A 42 -4.80 7.90 -4.85
C SER A 42 -5.02 6.42 -4.54
N LEU A 43 -5.16 6.13 -3.24
CA LEU A 43 -6.11 5.13 -2.79
C LEU A 43 -7.48 5.82 -2.85
N GLU A 44 -7.96 6.11 -4.05
CA GLU A 44 -9.40 6.29 -4.22
C GLU A 44 -9.99 4.94 -3.85
N GLU A 45 -10.60 4.92 -2.67
CA GLU A 45 -11.47 3.86 -2.20
C GLU A 45 -12.27 3.36 -3.40
N GLU A 46 -12.13 2.07 -3.73
CA GLU A 46 -13.06 1.37 -4.59
C GLU A 46 -14.41 1.42 -3.88
N LYS A 47 -15.11 2.54 -4.08
CA LYS A 47 -16.45 2.82 -3.59
C LYS A 47 -17.34 1.86 -4.36
N ASN A 48 -17.52 0.69 -3.77
CA ASN A 48 -18.33 -0.39 -4.28
C ASN A 48 -19.63 0.15 -4.89
N ASP A 49 -19.76 -0.05 -6.20
CA ASP A 49 -20.90 0.36 -7.00
C ASP A 49 -22.01 -0.71 -6.88
N TYR A 50 -22.59 -0.88 -5.69
CA TYR A 50 -23.74 -1.78 -5.46
C TYR A 50 -25.10 -1.06 -5.45
N ASN A 51 -25.23 0.07 -6.14
CA ASN A 51 -26.55 0.67 -6.44
C ASN A 51 -26.97 0.46 -7.90
N ARG A 52 -26.66 -0.72 -8.45
CA ARG A 52 -27.29 -1.19 -9.69
C ARG A 52 -28.68 -1.71 -9.36
N THR A 53 -29.69 -0.98 -9.84
CA THR A 53 -31.09 -1.39 -10.04
C THR A 53 -32.09 -1.05 -8.91
N SER A 54 -32.51 0.21 -8.83
CA SER A 54 -33.87 0.54 -8.40
C SER A 54 -34.69 0.90 -9.63
N CYS A 55 -35.44 -0.06 -10.17
CA CYS A 55 -36.34 0.14 -11.29
C CYS A 55 -37.42 1.17 -10.91
N ARG A 56 -37.34 2.38 -11.45
CA ARG A 56 -38.43 3.36 -11.38
C ARG A 56 -39.54 2.92 -12.34
N VAL A 57 -40.62 2.35 -11.82
CA VAL A 57 -41.84 2.07 -12.58
C VAL A 57 -42.55 3.40 -12.88
N PRO A 58 -42.81 3.76 -14.14
CA PRO A 58 -43.64 4.93 -14.44
C PRO A 58 -45.12 4.57 -14.23
N TYR A 59 -45.85 5.46 -13.55
CA TYR A 59 -47.32 5.52 -13.57
C TYR A 59 -47.78 6.26 -14.82
#